data_AF-A0A075G7J6-F1
#
_entry.id   AF-A0A075G7J6-F1
#
_cell.length_a   1.000
_cell.length_b   1.000
_cell.length_c   1.000
_cell.angle_alpha   90.00
_cell.angle_beta   90.00
_cell.angle_gamma   90.00
#
_symmetry.space_group_name_H-M   'P 1'
#
loop_
_entity.id
_entity.type
_entity.pdbx_description
1 polymer ?
#
loop_
_entity_poly.entity_id
_entity_poly.type
_entity_poly.pdbx_seq_one_letter_code
_entity_poly.pdbx_strand_id
1 'polypeptide(L)' 'MTKNAPRGVSFMLREYHPGDRALVIIDPRQHKALPHRRYHGKVGIVTEIGRRSVTLDVKLGEKTKTLITRLDHIKPFGV' A
#
# COMPACT_ATOMS: atom_id res chain seq x y z
N MET A 1 5.92 -8.21 -18.29
CA MET A 1 5.91 -9.38 -17.37
C MET A 1 4.53 -9.52 -16.76
N THR A 2 3.72 -10.46 -17.25
CA THR A 2 2.38 -10.73 -16.74
C THR A 2 2.46 -11.53 -15.44
N LYS A 3 1.77 -11.03 -14.43
CA LYS A 3 1.71 -11.58 -13.08
C LYS A 3 0.79 -12.82 -13.08
N ASN A 4 1.23 -13.95 -13.64
CA ASN A 4 0.38 -15.14 -13.85
C ASN A 4 0.39 -16.19 -12.73
N ALA A 5 1.42 -16.22 -11.87
CA ALA A 5 1.49 -17.15 -10.74
C ALA A 5 0.77 -16.62 -9.48
N PRO A 6 0.33 -17.49 -8.55
CA PRO A 6 -0.15 -17.07 -7.23
C PRO A 6 0.89 -16.19 -6.51
N ARG A 7 0.46 -15.15 -5.79
CA ARG A 7 1.34 -14.34 -4.95
C ARG A 7 1.60 -15.09 -3.64
N GLY A 8 2.86 -15.14 -3.18
CA GLY A 8 3.18 -15.69 -1.86
C GLY A 8 2.52 -14.90 -0.73
N VAL A 9 2.38 -15.51 0.46
CA VAL A 9 1.64 -14.93 1.62
C VAL A 9 2.43 -13.91 2.43
N SER A 10 3.71 -13.70 2.11
CA SER A 10 4.64 -12.85 2.89
C SER A 10 4.15 -11.42 3.10
N PHE A 11 3.43 -10.84 2.14
CA PHE A 11 2.91 -9.47 2.26
C PHE A 11 1.81 -9.34 3.33
N MET A 12 1.12 -10.43 3.66
CA MET A 12 0.03 -10.44 4.65
C MET A 12 0.56 -10.66 6.07
N LEU A 13 1.70 -11.35 6.19
CA LEU A 13 2.38 -11.62 7.47
C LEU A 13 3.29 -10.47 7.89
N ARG A 14 3.49 -9.46 7.03
CA ARG A 14 4.34 -8.33 7.35
C ARG A 14 3.62 -7.38 8.30
N GLU A 15 4.25 -7.13 9.42
CA GLU A 15 3.81 -6.12 10.38
C GLU A 15 4.25 -4.73 9.93
N TYR A 16 3.33 -3.78 10.09
CA TYR A 16 3.53 -2.36 9.83
C TYR A 16 3.23 -1.60 11.12
N HIS A 17 3.99 -0.56 11.38
CA HIS A 17 3.82 0.33 12.52
C HIS A 17 3.52 1.75 12.04
N PRO A 18 2.78 2.57 12.83
CA PRO A 18 2.62 3.98 12.54
C PRO A 18 3.99 4.66 12.44
N GLY A 19 4.20 5.45 11.39
CA GLY A 19 5.49 6.07 11.06
C GLY A 19 6.29 5.33 9.98
N ASP A 20 5.96 4.06 9.70
CA ASP A 20 6.62 3.30 8.63
C ASP A 20 6.36 3.91 7.26
N ARG A 21 7.33 3.78 6.35
CA ARG A 21 7.17 4.18 4.95
C ARG A 21 6.74 3.01 4.11
N ALA A 22 5.67 3.20 3.34
CA ALA A 22 5.17 2.19 2.41
C ALA A 22 4.96 2.78 1.01
N LEU A 23 5.39 2.02 0.01
CA LEU A 23 5.18 2.32 -1.40
C LEU A 23 3.82 1.78 -1.84
N VAL A 24 2.98 2.64 -2.41
CA VAL A 24 1.67 2.27 -2.97
C VAL A 24 1.87 1.64 -4.35
N ILE A 25 1.74 0.31 -4.44
CA ILE A 25 1.82 -0.45 -5.69
C ILE A 25 0.57 -1.30 -5.86
N ILE A 26 -0.25 -0.92 -6.82
CA ILE A 26 -1.47 -1.65 -7.17
C ILE A 26 -1.10 -3.05 -7.67
N ASP A 27 -1.52 -4.07 -6.92
CA ASP A 27 -1.63 -5.43 -7.43
C ASP A 27 -2.92 -5.60 -8.28
N PRO A 28 -2.81 -5.77 -9.62
CA PRO A 28 -4.00 -5.93 -10.47
C PRO A 28 -4.76 -7.24 -10.20
N ARG A 29 -4.16 -8.22 -9.51
CA ARG A 29 -4.82 -9.48 -9.15
C ARG A 29 -5.88 -9.33 -8.06
N GLN A 30 -5.87 -8.21 -7.33
CA GLN A 30 -6.78 -7.95 -6.23
C GLN A 30 -7.58 -6.68 -6.52
N HIS A 31 -8.90 -6.78 -6.52
CA HIS A 31 -9.77 -5.65 -6.84
C HIS A 31 -10.32 -4.94 -5.59
N LYS A 32 -10.12 -5.54 -4.40
CA LYS A 32 -10.70 -5.05 -3.14
C LYS A 32 -9.83 -3.96 -2.53
N ALA A 33 -10.45 -2.82 -2.17
CA ALA A 33 -9.76 -1.65 -1.60
C ALA A 33 -8.60 -1.14 -2.48
N LEU A 34 -8.83 -1.18 -3.79
CA LEU A 34 -7.94 -0.61 -4.79
C LEU A 34 -7.77 0.90 -4.55
N PRO A 35 -6.53 1.39 -4.42
CA PRO A 35 -6.29 2.82 -4.36
C PRO A 35 -6.47 3.42 -5.77
N HIS A 36 -6.85 4.69 -5.82
CA HIS A 36 -6.94 5.40 -7.11
C HIS A 36 -5.58 5.42 -7.82
N ARG A 37 -5.57 5.19 -9.14
CA ARG A 37 -4.34 5.07 -9.96
C ARG A 37 -3.35 6.24 -9.81
N ARG A 38 -3.84 7.43 -9.46
CA ARG A 38 -3.03 8.65 -9.21
C ARG A 38 -1.98 8.47 -8.09
N TYR A 39 -2.22 7.56 -7.16
CA TYR A 39 -1.34 7.31 -6.02
C TYR A 39 -0.37 6.15 -6.27
N HIS A 40 -0.47 5.47 -7.42
CA HIS A 40 0.43 4.40 -7.79
C HIS A 40 1.87 4.93 -7.89
N GLY A 41 2.83 4.20 -7.30
CA GLY A 41 4.24 4.58 -7.26
C GLY A 41 4.59 5.68 -6.27
N LYS A 42 3.62 6.16 -5.46
CA LYS A 42 3.88 7.13 -4.40
C LYS A 42 4.24 6.43 -3.09
N VAL A 43 5.09 7.07 -2.31
CA VAL A 43 5.42 6.63 -0.95
C VAL A 43 4.56 7.42 0.01
N GLY A 44 3.95 6.71 0.96
CA GLY A 44 3.20 7.29 2.06
C GLY A 44 3.77 6.87 3.41
N ILE A 45 3.36 7.59 4.46
CA ILE A 45 3.63 7.26 5.85
C ILE A 45 2.41 6.54 6.41
N VAL A 46 2.62 5.38 7.04
CA VAL A 46 1.58 4.61 7.72
C VAL A 46 1.10 5.40 8.93
N THR A 47 -0.19 5.70 8.99
CA THR A 47 -0.80 6.39 10.13
C THR A 47 -1.56 5.42 11.03
N GLU A 48 -2.27 4.46 10.42
CA GLU A 48 -3.04 3.45 11.14
C GLU A 48 -2.99 2.10 10.42
N ILE A 49 -3.06 1.03 11.21
CA ILE A 49 -3.09 -0.35 10.73
C ILE A 49 -4.41 -0.99 11.17
N GLY A 50 -5.18 -1.44 10.20
CA GLY A 50 -6.34 -2.30 10.43
C GLY A 50 -5.99 -3.77 10.19
N ARG A 51 -6.97 -4.66 10.35
CA ARG A 51 -6.76 -6.12 10.21
C ARG A 51 -6.16 -6.54 8.86
N ARG A 52 -6.56 -5.88 7.77
CA ARG A 52 -6.05 -6.15 6.40
C ARG A 52 -5.80 -4.86 5.61
N SER A 53 -6.10 -3.71 6.20
CA SER A 53 -6.02 -2.41 5.58
C SER A 53 -4.97 -1.57 6.27
N VAL A 54 -4.42 -0.63 5.53
CA VAL A 54 -3.52 0.39 6.04
C VAL A 54 -4.07 1.75 5.64
N THR A 55 -3.96 2.70 6.56
CA THR A 55 -4.18 4.11 6.29
C THR A 55 -2.82 4.75 6.11
N LEU A 56 -2.65 5.45 4.98
CA LEU A 56 -1.40 6.08 4.57
C LEU A 56 -1.63 7.56 4.29
N ASP A 57 -0.74 8.40 4.77
CA ASP A 57 -0.65 9.77 4.30
C ASP A 57 0.34 9.86 3.15
N VAL A 58 -0.20 10.17 1.96
CA VAL A 58 0.54 10.23 0.70
C VAL A 58 0.58 11.67 0.21
N LYS A 59 1.76 12.15 -0.18
CA LYS A 59 1.89 13.46 -0.82
C LYS A 59 1.51 13.40 -2.30
N LEU A 60 0.68 14.34 -2.73
CA LEU A 60 0.37 14.59 -4.13
C LEU A 60 0.62 16.06 -4.46
N GLY A 61 1.80 16.32 -5.05
CA GLY A 61 2.35 17.67 -5.10
C GLY A 61 2.55 18.18 -3.67
N GLU A 62 2.06 19.39 -3.40
CA GLU A 62 2.14 20.03 -2.08
C GLU A 62 1.07 19.53 -1.08
N LYS A 63 0.07 18.79 -1.54
CA LYS A 63 -1.06 18.37 -0.68
C LYS A 63 -0.84 16.97 -0.12
N THR A 64 -1.01 16.82 1.19
CA THR A 64 -1.12 15.51 1.84
C THR A 64 -2.54 14.98 1.67
N LYS A 65 -2.65 13.69 1.33
CA LYS A 65 -3.91 12.98 1.16
C LYS A 65 -3.86 11.67 1.93
N THR A 66 -4.88 11.43 2.74
CA THR A 66 -5.08 10.16 3.41
C THR A 66 -5.66 9.14 2.44
N LEU A 67 -5.00 8.00 2.33
CA LEU A 67 -5.33 6.89 1.45
C LEU A 67 -5.55 5.65 2.30
N ILE A 68 -6.72 5.05 2.17
CA ILE A 68 -7.04 3.77 2.80
C ILE A 68 -6.91 2.70 1.72
N THR A 69 -6.03 1.73 1.94
CA THR A 69 -5.83 0.63 0.99
C THR A 69 -5.52 -0.68 1.70
N ARG A 70 -5.47 -1.77 0.96
CA ARG A 70 -5.16 -3.10 1.50
C ARG A 70 -3.66 -3.37 1.50
N LEU A 71 -3.20 -4.26 2.38
CA LEU A 71 -1.81 -4.76 2.39
C LEU A 71 -1.38 -5.35 1.02
N ASP A 72 -2.33 -5.82 0.21
CA ASP A 72 -2.08 -6.28 -1.16
C ASP A 72 -1.50 -5.18 -2.06
N HIS A 73 -1.89 -3.92 -1.84
CA HIS A 73 -1.56 -2.79 -2.72
C HIS A 73 -0.41 -1.92 -2.20
N ILE A 74 0.35 -2.42 -1.22
CA ILE A 74 1.51 -1.73 -0.66
C ILE A 74 2.74 -2.63 -0.69
N LYS A 75 3.90 -2.00 -0.60
CA LYS A 75 5.20 -2.63 -0.36
C LYS A 75 5.95 -1.83 0.69
N PRO A 76 6.77 -2.46 1.53
CA PRO A 76 7.63 -1.72 2.44
C PRO A 76 8.65 -0.89 1.64
N PHE A 77 9.01 0.29 2.15
CA PHE A 77 9.95 1.20 1.51
C PHE A 77 11.06 1.59 2.50
N GLY A 78 12.32 1.41 2.10
CA GLY A 78 13.48 1.72 2.95
C GLY A 78 13.84 0.64 3.97
N VAL A 79 13.58 -0.63 3.64
CA VAL A 79 14.13 -1.81 4.32
C VAL A 79 15.43 -2.20 3.64
#